data_AF-A0A5C1QAS9-F1
#
_entry.id   AF-A0A5C1QAS9-F1
#
_cell.length_a   1.000
_cell.length_b   1.000
_cell.length_c   1.000
_cell.angle_alpha   90.00
_cell.angle_beta   90.00
_cell.angle_gamma   90.00
#
_symmetry.space_group_name_H-M   'P 1'
#
loop_
_entity.id
_entity.type
_entity.pdbx_description
1 polymer ?
#
loop_
_entity_poly.entity_id
_entity_poly.type
_entity_poly.pdbx_seq_one_letter_code
_entity_poly.pdbx_strand_id
1 'polypeptide(L)'
;MVHINLSKTAFRLETLSEISYFKNYRKRRNIMYEYKFVEVPIKKVFTSKKTTSKTMDNIKSTITDNAKDGWRFIQVFTQVGEGLIAPDHYEVIFEKEIQNN
;
A
#
# COMPACT_ATOMS: atom_id res chain seq x y z
N MET A 1 -32.01 19.85 -2.55
CA MET A 1 -30.64 19.71 -3.11
C MET A 1 -29.67 20.23 -2.05
N VAL A 2 -29.13 19.34 -1.22
CA VAL A 2 -28.22 19.74 -0.12
C VAL A 2 -26.80 19.67 -0.67
N HIS A 3 -26.16 20.82 -0.84
CA HIS A 3 -24.72 20.90 -1.08
C HIS A 3 -24.02 20.66 0.27
N ILE A 4 -23.45 19.48 0.44
CA ILE A 4 -22.58 19.19 1.58
C ILE A 4 -21.17 19.55 1.14
N ASN A 5 -20.67 20.68 1.64
CA ASN A 5 -19.28 21.07 1.48
C ASN A 5 -18.46 20.30 2.53
N LEU A 6 -17.95 19.12 2.16
CA LEU A 6 -17.11 18.31 3.03
C LEU A 6 -15.71 18.94 3.08
N SER A 7 -15.50 19.78 4.09
CA SER A 7 -14.18 20.31 4.43
C SER A 7 -13.22 19.14 4.69
N LYS A 8 -11.94 19.32 4.35
CA LYS A 8 -10.84 18.34 4.42
C LYS A 8 -10.71 17.60 5.76
N THR A 9 -11.38 18.08 6.81
CA THR A 9 -11.43 17.50 8.15
C THR A 9 -12.29 16.23 8.21
N ALA A 10 -13.37 16.14 7.43
CA ALA A 10 -14.29 14.99 7.45
C ALA A 10 -13.62 13.69 6.93
N PHE A 11 -12.84 13.80 5.85
CA PHE A 11 -12.10 12.67 5.26
C PHE A 11 -11.07 12.04 6.22
N ARG A 12 -10.56 12.83 7.19
CA ARG A 12 -9.54 12.38 8.15
C ARG A 12 -10.14 11.66 9.38
N LEU A 13 -11.42 11.85 9.69
CA LEU A 13 -12.04 11.24 10.88
C LEU A 13 -12.64 9.85 10.59
N GLU A 14 -13.19 9.63 9.40
CA GLU A 14 -13.66 8.30 8.95
C GLU A 14 -12.51 7.29 8.89
N THR A 15 -11.33 7.72 8.41
CA THR A 15 -10.14 6.87 8.34
C THR A 15 -9.60 6.46 9.71
N LEU A 16 -9.63 7.35 10.71
CA LEU A 16 -9.12 7.02 12.05
C LEU A 16 -10.04 6.06 12.82
N SER A 17 -11.36 6.19 12.68
CA SER A 17 -12.32 5.27 13.29
C SER A 17 -12.24 3.89 12.66
N GLU A 18 -12.08 3.80 11.34
CA GLU A 18 -11.86 2.55 10.61
C GLU A 18 -10.53 1.89 11.00
N ILE A 19 -9.42 2.64 11.03
CA ILE A 19 -8.12 2.11 11.47
C ILE A 19 -8.21 1.58 12.90
N SER A 20 -8.86 2.32 13.80
CA SER A 20 -9.07 1.89 15.18
C SER A 20 -9.93 0.62 15.25
N TYR A 21 -11.01 0.56 14.47
CA TYR A 21 -11.88 -0.61 14.39
C TYR A 21 -11.11 -1.83 13.89
N PHE A 22 -10.35 -1.72 12.80
CA PHE A 22 -9.55 -2.83 12.27
C PHE A 22 -8.45 -3.27 13.24
N LYS A 23 -7.78 -2.34 13.92
CA LYS A 23 -6.80 -2.66 14.98
C LYS A 23 -7.45 -3.44 16.13
N ASN A 24 -8.62 -3.00 16.59
CA ASN A 24 -9.36 -3.68 17.65
C ASN A 24 -9.92 -5.03 17.21
N TYR A 25 -10.40 -5.15 15.97
CA TYR A 25 -10.89 -6.40 15.40
C TYR A 25 -9.78 -7.46 15.31
N ARG A 26 -8.60 -7.08 14.79
CA ARG A 26 -7.42 -7.95 14.74
C ARG A 26 -7.02 -8.42 16.15
N LYS A 27 -6.99 -7.49 17.13
CA LYS A 27 -6.67 -7.81 18.52
C LYS A 27 -7.65 -8.80 19.15
N ARG A 28 -8.96 -8.64 18.91
CA ARG A 28 -9.99 -9.54 19.47
C ARG A 28 -9.96 -10.95 18.90
N ARG A 29 -9.60 -11.12 17.62
CA ARG A 29 -9.47 -12.45 17.00
C ARG A 29 -8.12 -13.13 17.27
N ASN A 30 -7.21 -12.48 17.99
CA ASN A 30 -5.84 -12.95 18.26
C ASN A 30 -5.09 -13.33 16.97
N ILE A 31 -5.24 -12.52 15.93
CA ILE A 31 -4.66 -12.81 14.62
C ILE A 31 -3.31 -12.15 14.50
N MET A 32 -2.32 -12.98 14.20
CA MET A 32 -0.99 -12.54 13.84
C MET A 32 -0.85 -12.52 12.31
N TYR A 33 -0.10 -11.54 11.83
CA TYR A 33 0.20 -11.39 10.41
C TYR A 33 1.70 -11.46 10.19
N GLU A 34 2.12 -12.22 9.17
CA GLU A 34 3.43 -12.07 8.58
C GLU A 34 3.39 -10.97 7.51
N TYR A 35 4.50 -10.24 7.37
CA TYR A 35 4.62 -9.13 6.43
C TYR A 35 5.70 -9.42 5.39
N LYS A 36 5.42 -9.02 4.15
CA LYS A 36 6.36 -9.11 3.03
C LYS A 36 6.46 -7.77 2.34
N PHE A 37 7.69 -7.36 2.04
CA PHE A 37 8.01 -6.11 1.36
C PHE A 37 8.67 -6.47 0.02
N VAL A 38 8.11 -6.00 -1.08
CA VAL A 38 8.61 -6.29 -2.43
C VAL A 38 9.02 -4.99 -3.10
N GLU A 39 10.31 -4.87 -3.41
CA GLU A 39 10.82 -3.73 -4.15
C GLU A 39 10.47 -3.83 -5.64
N VAL A 40 9.95 -2.74 -6.19
CA VAL A 40 9.70 -2.56 -7.62
C VAL A 40 10.54 -1.37 -8.10
N PRO A 41 11.63 -1.60 -8.85
CA PRO A 41 12.53 -0.55 -9.28
C PRO A 41 11.85 0.50 -10.15
N ILE A 42 12.15 1.78 -9.91
CA ILE A 42 11.75 2.88 -10.77
C ILE A 42 12.80 2.99 -11.87
N LYS A 43 12.44 2.59 -13.10
CA LYS A 43 13.32 2.79 -14.24
C LYS A 43 13.51 4.29 -14.51
N LYS A 44 14.63 4.84 -14.06
CA LYS A 44 15.08 6.22 -14.36
C LYS A 44 15.61 6.30 -15.79
N VAL A 45 14.74 6.10 -16.77
CA VAL A 45 15.05 6.47 -18.16
C VAL A 45 14.53 7.90 -18.32
N PHE A 46 15.44 8.86 -18.29
CA PHE A 46 15.19 10.23 -18.73
C PHE A 46 14.38 10.16 -20.04
N THR A 47 13.21 10.82 -20.10
CA THR A 47 12.48 11.19 -21.33
C THR A 47 11.26 10.39 -21.88
N SER A 48 10.49 9.58 -21.14
CA SER A 48 9.13 9.24 -21.67
C SER A 48 8.03 8.83 -20.67
N LYS A 49 6.80 9.30 -20.94
CA LYS A 49 5.52 8.87 -20.32
C LYS A 49 5.31 7.34 -20.32
N LYS A 50 5.93 6.62 -21.26
CA LYS A 50 5.87 5.14 -21.38
C LYS A 50 6.54 4.43 -20.19
N THR A 51 7.54 5.04 -19.56
CA THR A 51 8.29 4.41 -18.47
C THR A 51 7.49 4.37 -17.17
N THR A 52 6.73 5.43 -16.87
CA THR A 52 5.82 5.46 -15.71
C THR A 52 4.73 4.40 -15.83
N SER A 53 4.18 4.18 -17.04
CA SER A 53 3.22 3.11 -17.30
C SER A 53 3.79 1.73 -16.95
N LYS A 54 5.01 1.44 -17.39
CA LYS A 54 5.63 0.13 -17.18
C LYS A 54 5.91 -0.18 -15.70
N THR A 55 6.34 0.82 -14.91
CA THR A 55 6.51 0.62 -13.47
C THR A 55 5.18 0.32 -12.79
N MET A 56 4.10 1.02 -13.18
CA MET A 56 2.76 0.74 -12.64
C MET A 56 2.25 -0.65 -13.02
N ASP A 57 2.51 -1.10 -14.25
CA ASP A 57 2.14 -2.44 -14.70
C ASP A 57 2.89 -3.54 -13.92
N ASN A 58 4.17 -3.29 -13.59
CA ASN A 58 4.95 -4.18 -12.73
C ASN A 58 4.41 -4.25 -11.30
N ILE A 59 3.99 -3.12 -10.72
CA ILE A 59 3.34 -3.09 -9.40
C ILE A 59 2.03 -3.90 -9.43
N LYS A 60 1.17 -3.67 -10.43
CA LYS A 60 -0.08 -4.43 -10.59
C LYS A 60 0.16 -5.94 -10.73
N SER A 61 1.17 -6.32 -11.52
CA SER A 61 1.56 -7.72 -11.69
C SER A 61 2.04 -8.31 -10.36
N THR A 62 2.90 -7.59 -9.63
CA THR A 62 3.39 -7.98 -8.30
C THR A 62 2.23 -8.21 -7.33
N ILE A 63 1.25 -7.32 -7.30
CA ILE A 63 0.04 -7.48 -6.46
C ILE A 63 -0.74 -8.73 -6.86
N THR A 64 -0.97 -8.91 -8.16
CA THR A 64 -1.77 -10.02 -8.69
C THR A 64 -1.10 -11.36 -8.43
N ASP A 65 0.21 -11.45 -8.60
CA ASP A 65 0.96 -12.69 -8.40
C ASP A 65 1.05 -13.08 -6.92
N ASN A 66 1.33 -12.13 -6.02
CA ASN A 66 1.36 -12.42 -4.58
C ASN A 66 -0.03 -12.76 -4.03
N ALA A 67 -1.10 -12.18 -4.59
CA ALA A 67 -2.47 -12.50 -4.19
C ALA A 67 -2.82 -13.98 -4.45
N LYS A 68 -2.27 -14.61 -5.50
CA LYS A 68 -2.44 -16.05 -5.78
C LYS A 68 -1.89 -16.93 -4.65
N ASP A 69 -0.86 -16.45 -3.95
CA ASP A 69 -0.22 -17.15 -2.84
C ASP A 69 -0.83 -16.81 -1.47
N GLY A 70 -1.97 -16.10 -1.47
CA GLY A 70 -2.71 -15.73 -0.26
C GLY A 70 -2.20 -14.48 0.45
N TRP A 71 -1.31 -13.71 -0.17
CA TRP A 71 -0.86 -12.42 0.37
C TRP A 71 -1.90 -11.32 0.10
N ARG A 72 -2.37 -10.65 1.14
CA ARG A 72 -3.23 -9.48 1.02
C ARG A 72 -2.39 -8.23 0.80
N PHE A 73 -2.66 -7.50 -0.28
CA PHE A 73 -2.06 -6.19 -0.53
C PHE A 73 -2.49 -5.17 0.53
N ILE A 74 -1.53 -4.36 1.00
CA ILE A 74 -1.76 -3.32 2.01
C ILE A 74 -1.51 -1.93 1.47
N GLN A 75 -0.30 -1.66 1.00
CA GLN A 75 0.03 -0.35 0.45
C GLN A 75 1.22 -0.43 -0.50
N VAL A 76 1.33 0.58 -1.36
CA VAL A 76 2.58 0.90 -2.05
C VAL A 76 3.20 2.08 -1.33
N PHE A 77 4.45 1.94 -0.92
CA PHE A 77 5.23 2.96 -0.25
C PHE A 77 6.40 3.41 -1.13
N THR A 78 6.89 4.62 -0.89
CA THR A 78 8.08 5.16 -1.54
C THR A 78 8.86 5.93 -0.50
N GLN A 79 10.11 5.57 -0.28
CA GLN A 79 10.99 6.35 0.58
C GLN A 79 11.51 7.55 -0.21
N VAL A 80 11.35 8.74 0.34
CA VAL A 80 12.08 9.94 -0.10
C VAL A 80 12.97 10.32 1.07
N GLY A 81 14.12 9.64 1.19
CA GLY A 81 15.08 9.85 2.28
C GLY A 81 15.84 11.17 2.15
N GLU A 82 16.41 11.64 3.26
CA GLU A 82 17.25 12.84 3.29
C GLU A 82 18.44 12.70 2.33
N GLY A 83 18.52 13.58 1.34
CA GLY A 83 19.59 13.60 0.32
C GLY A 83 19.21 12.99 -1.05
N LEU A 84 18.05 12.33 -1.18
CA LEU A 84 17.54 11.85 -2.48
C LEU A 84 16.57 12.84 -3.11
N ILE A 85 16.86 13.27 -4.35
CA ILE A 85 16.00 14.17 -5.14
C ILE A 85 14.74 13.43 -5.66
N ALA A 86 14.82 12.10 -5.80
CA ALA A 86 13.71 11.26 -6.23
C ALA A 86 13.90 9.80 -5.79
N PRO A 87 12.80 9.06 -5.49
CA PRO A 87 12.87 7.64 -5.17
C PRO A 87 13.47 6.83 -6.31
N ASP A 88 14.14 5.74 -5.98
CA ASP A 88 14.73 4.77 -6.92
C ASP A 88 13.92 3.47 -7.02
N HIS A 89 13.03 3.20 -6.06
CA HIS A 89 12.10 2.08 -6.07
C HIS A 89 10.79 2.42 -5.37
N TYR A 90 9.77 1.61 -5.64
CA TYR A 90 8.58 1.49 -4.79
C TYR A 90 8.70 0.24 -3.93
N GLU A 91 8.12 0.27 -2.74
CA GLU A 91 7.97 -0.91 -1.89
C GLU A 91 6.49 -1.31 -1.84
N VAL A 92 6.16 -2.50 -2.31
CA VAL A 92 4.80 -3.05 -2.24
C VAL A 92 4.71 -3.93 -1.00
N ILE A 93 3.84 -3.53 -0.08
CA ILE A 93 3.70 -4.15 1.25
C ILE A 93 2.48 -5.08 1.24
N PHE A 94 2.71 -6.30 1.71
CA PHE A 94 1.70 -7.34 1.85
C PHE A 94 1.63 -7.86 3.28
N GLU A 95 0.48 -8.40 3.65
CA GLU A 95 0.32 -9.17 4.88
C GLU A 95 -0.39 -10.51 4.60
N LYS A 96 -0.06 -11.54 5.36
CA LYS A 96 -0.72 -12.84 5.33
C LYS A 96 -0.99 -13.31 6.74
N GLU A 97 -2.18 -13.88 6.95
CA GLU A 97 -2.60 -14.37 8.27
C GLU A 97 -1.79 -15.61 8.64
N ILE A 98 -1.13 -15.58 9.81
CA ILE A 98 -0.42 -16.73 10.36
C ILE A 98 -1.49 -17.66 10.94
N GLN A 99 -1.67 -18.82 10.33
CA GLN A 99 -2.48 -19.89 10.91
C GLN A 99 -1.67 -20.49 12.07
N ASN A 100 -2.00 -20.10 13.29
CA ASN A 100 -1.57 -20.86 14.47
C ASN A 100 -2.40 -22.14 14.50
N ASN A 101 -1.80 -23.25 14.09
CA ASN A 101 -2.36 -24.59 14.22
C ASN A 101 -2.14 -25.11 15.66
#